data_AF-A0A820RM32-F1
#
_entry.id   AF-A0A820RM32-F1
#
_cell.length_a   1.000
_cell.length_b   1.000
_cell.length_c   1.000
_cell.angle_alpha   90.00
_cell.angle_beta   90.00
_cell.angle_gamma   90.00
#
_symmetry.space_group_name_H-M   'P 1'
#
loop_
_entity.id
_entity.type
_entity.pdbx_description
1 polymer ?
#
loop_
_entity_poly.entity_id
_entity_poly.type
_entity_poly.pdbx_seq_one_letter_code
_entity_poly.pdbx_strand_id
1 'polypeptide(L)'
;MHEQLSVSEITNAVFDPTSQMVKCDPRHGKYMACCLLFRGDVVPQDVNRAVATIKTKRSIQFVDWCPTGFKVGINYQPTSVVPGGDMAPVPRAVCMLSNTTAIAGNMIVI
;
A
#
# COMPACT_ATOMS: atom_id res chain seq x y z
N MET A 1 -10.85 5.76 -22.12
CA MET A 1 -9.61 4.96 -21.98
C MET A 1 -9.35 4.88 -20.50
N HIS A 2 -9.55 3.71 -19.86
CA HIS A 2 -9.34 3.59 -18.41
C HIS A 2 -7.83 3.69 -18.15
N GLU A 3 -7.41 4.65 -17.34
CA GLU A 3 -6.00 4.88 -17.02
C GLU A 3 -5.45 3.65 -16.28
N GLN A 4 -4.46 2.99 -16.88
CA GLN A 4 -3.82 1.83 -16.26
C GLN A 4 -2.72 2.34 -15.32
N LEU A 5 -3.03 2.37 -14.03
CA LEU A 5 -2.06 2.79 -13.01
C LEU A 5 -0.86 1.82 -12.99
N SER A 6 0.33 2.38 -12.99
CA SER A 6 1.60 1.67 -12.85
C SER A 6 1.79 1.12 -11.44
N VAL A 7 2.73 0.18 -11.27
CA VAL A 7 3.12 -0.34 -9.94
C VAL A 7 3.57 0.79 -9.02
N SER A 8 4.26 1.81 -9.56
CA SER A 8 4.70 2.97 -8.78
C SER A 8 3.49 3.77 -8.28
N GLU A 9 2.52 4.08 -9.14
CA GLU A 9 1.37 4.90 -8.77
C GLU A 9 0.51 4.22 -7.70
N ILE A 10 0.17 2.94 -7.88
CA ILE A 10 -0.61 2.20 -6.88
C ILE A 10 0.16 2.04 -5.55
N THR A 11 1.49 1.90 -5.61
CA THR A 11 2.33 1.82 -4.39
C THR A 11 2.37 3.17 -3.69
N ASN A 12 2.37 4.29 -4.41
CA ASN A 12 2.29 5.62 -3.81
C ASN A 12 0.91 5.87 -3.19
N ALA A 13 -0.17 5.41 -3.84
CA ALA A 13 -1.54 5.61 -3.40
C ALA A 13 -1.82 4.99 -2.02
N VAL A 14 -1.28 3.81 -1.72
CA VAL A 14 -1.51 3.17 -0.40
C VAL A 14 -0.85 3.92 0.78
N PHE A 15 0.06 4.85 0.52
CA PHE A 15 0.63 5.75 1.53
C PHE A 15 -0.07 7.12 1.57
N ASP A 16 -1.07 7.37 0.72
CA ASP A 16 -1.89 8.56 0.76
C ASP A 16 -2.95 8.41 1.87
N PRO A 17 -3.08 9.38 2.81
CA PRO A 17 -4.10 9.34 3.86
C PRO A 17 -5.53 9.19 3.34
N THR A 18 -5.83 9.65 2.12
CA THR A 18 -7.15 9.52 1.49
C THR A 18 -7.52 8.09 1.09
N SER A 19 -6.52 7.22 0.94
CA SER A 19 -6.70 5.81 0.56
C SER A 19 -6.74 4.88 1.78
N GLN A 20 -6.74 5.43 2.99
CA GLN A 20 -6.74 4.65 4.23
C GLN A 20 -8.16 4.30 4.67
N MET A 21 -8.33 3.07 5.14
CA MET A 21 -9.62 2.59 5.66
C MET A 21 -9.90 3.07 7.10
N VAL A 22 -8.97 3.81 7.71
CA VAL A 22 -9.10 4.40 9.05
C VAL A 22 -8.78 5.88 8.93
N LYS A 23 -9.59 6.73 9.58
CA LYS A 23 -9.31 8.17 9.67
C LYS A 23 -8.17 8.43 10.65
N CYS A 24 -6.93 8.09 10.32
CA CYS A 24 -5.75 8.49 11.10
C CYS A 24 -4.75 9.19 10.20
N ASP A 25 -3.96 10.12 10.74
CA ASP A 25 -2.86 10.70 9.98
C ASP A 25 -1.57 9.95 10.31
N PRO A 26 -1.07 9.06 9.43
CA PRO A 26 0.12 8.26 9.67
C PRO A 26 1.38 9.12 9.84
N ARG A 27 1.37 10.39 9.40
CA ARG A 27 2.50 11.32 9.53
C ARG A 27 2.75 11.76 10.97
N HIS A 28 1.78 11.60 11.86
CA HIS A 28 1.93 11.84 13.30
C HIS A 28 2.36 10.59 14.08
N GLY A 29 2.67 9.50 13.39
CA GLY A 29 3.17 8.26 14.00
C GLY A 29 4.41 7.73 13.30
N LYS A 30 4.85 6.56 13.75
CA LYS A 30 5.90 5.77 13.11
C LYS A 30 5.33 4.42 12.71
N TYR A 31 5.71 3.94 11.54
CA TYR A 31 5.44 2.58 11.10
C TYR A 31 6.30 1.59 11.87
N MET A 32 5.67 0.58 12.44
CA MET A 32 6.32 -0.60 13.01
C MET A 32 6.52 -1.68 11.94
N ALA A 33 5.57 -1.83 11.02
CA ALA A 33 5.64 -2.77 9.90
C ALA A 33 4.69 -2.33 8.77
N CYS A 34 5.06 -2.65 7.52
CA CYS A 34 4.22 -2.49 6.33
C CYS A 34 4.31 -3.76 5.48
N CYS A 35 3.18 -4.33 5.09
CA CYS A 35 3.08 -5.44 4.17
C CYS A 35 2.32 -4.99 2.92
N LEU A 36 2.96 -5.05 1.75
CA LEU A 36 2.37 -4.73 0.46
C LEU A 36 1.99 -6.03 -0.26
N LEU A 37 0.70 -6.21 -0.51
CA LEU A 37 0.11 -7.38 -1.14
C LEU A 37 -0.37 -6.99 -2.54
N PHE A 38 0.47 -7.23 -3.53
CA PHE A 38 0.17 -6.96 -4.93
C PHE A 38 -0.64 -8.09 -5.55
N ARG A 39 -1.51 -7.74 -6.50
CA ARG A 39 -2.31 -8.68 -7.27
C ARG A 39 -2.36 -8.29 -8.75
N GLY A 40 -2.30 -9.26 -9.66
CA GLY A 40 -2.42 -9.08 -11.10
C GLY A 40 -1.09 -8.92 -11.84
N ASP A 41 -1.10 -8.15 -12.93
CA ASP A 41 0.05 -7.91 -13.81
C ASP A 41 1.09 -7.00 -13.12
N VAL A 42 1.98 -7.63 -12.35
CA VAL A 42 2.97 -6.96 -11.52
C VAL A 42 4.33 -7.63 -11.69
N VAL A 43 5.32 -6.84 -12.10
CA VAL A 43 6.71 -7.29 -12.26
C VAL A 43 7.48 -7.04 -10.95
N PRO A 44 8.16 -8.03 -10.36
CA PRO A 44 8.89 -7.87 -9.09
C PRO A 44 9.94 -6.76 -9.10
N GLN A 45 10.59 -6.52 -10.24
CA GLN A 45 11.56 -5.42 -10.40
C GLN A 45 10.92 -4.05 -10.20
N ASP A 46 9.70 -3.85 -10.71
CA ASP A 46 8.98 -2.58 -10.58
C ASP A 46 8.51 -2.36 -9.13
N VAL A 47 8.14 -3.44 -8.44
CA VAL A 47 7.81 -3.39 -7.00
C VAL A 47 9.02 -2.96 -6.19
N ASN A 48 10.19 -3.58 -6.43
CA ASN A 48 11.42 -3.21 -5.73
C ASN A 48 11.80 -1.74 -5.96
N ARG A 49 11.65 -1.25 -7.19
CA ARG A 49 11.89 0.16 -7.53
C ARG A 49 10.90 1.09 -6.82
N ALA A 50 9.62 0.76 -6.84
CA ALA A 50 8.59 1.55 -6.16
C ALA A 50 8.81 1.60 -4.64
N VAL A 51 9.10 0.46 -4.00
CA VAL A 51 9.39 0.39 -2.56
C VAL A 51 10.66 1.17 -2.20
N ALA A 52 11.69 1.12 -3.05
CA ALA A 52 12.89 1.94 -2.84
C ALA A 52 12.56 3.43 -2.85
N THR A 53 11.70 3.89 -3.77
CA THR A 53 11.21 5.28 -3.79
C THR A 53 10.38 5.63 -2.56
N ILE A 54 9.53 4.72 -2.07
CA ILE A 54 8.76 4.94 -0.84
C ILE A 54 9.70 5.14 0.37
N LYS A 55 10.76 4.34 0.48
CA LYS A 55 11.73 4.43 1.59
C LYS A 55 12.47 5.77 1.67
N THR A 56 12.56 6.53 0.57
CA THR A 56 13.22 7.84 0.59
C THR A 56 12.28 8.99 1.00
N LYS A 57 10.98 8.75 1.10
CA LYS A 57 10.00 9.78 1.47
C LYS A 57 10.09 10.11 2.96
N ARG A 58 10.32 11.39 3.27
CA ARG A 58 10.38 11.90 4.66
C ARG A 58 9.09 11.69 5.46
N SER A 59 7.95 11.63 4.77
CA SER A 59 6.64 11.39 5.39
C SER A 59 6.43 9.95 5.83
N ILE A 60 7.32 9.03 5.48
CA ILE A 60 7.25 7.62 5.81
C ILE A 60 8.38 7.31 6.77
N GLN A 61 8.04 7.31 8.06
CA GLN A 61 9.02 7.09 9.12
C GLN A 61 8.75 5.76 9.80
N PHE A 62 9.77 4.91 9.85
CA PHE A 62 9.73 3.68 10.63
C PHE A 62 10.29 3.93 12.04
N VAL A 63 9.91 3.06 12.96
CA VAL A 63 10.56 2.94 14.27
C VAL A 63 12.03 2.54 14.12
N ASP A 64 12.86 3.01 15.04
CA ASP A 64 14.33 2.93 14.91
C ASP A 64 14.85 1.48 14.93
N TRP A 65 14.10 0.57 15.56
CA TRP A 65 14.39 -0.87 15.59
C TRP A 65 13.88 -1.63 14.35
N CYS A 66 13.20 -0.97 13.40
CA CYS A 66 12.71 -1.58 12.15
C CYS A 66 12.87 -0.65 10.93
N PRO A 67 14.12 -0.26 10.56
CA PRO A 67 14.36 0.76 9.53
C PRO A 67 13.89 0.34 8.12
N THR A 68 13.67 -0.96 7.87
CA THR A 68 13.24 -1.50 6.56
C THR A 68 12.08 -2.48 6.71
N GLY A 69 11.09 -2.17 7.54
CA GLY A 69 9.95 -3.04 7.87
C GLY A 69 8.93 -3.30 6.75
N PHE A 70 9.38 -3.46 5.49
CA PHE A 70 8.54 -3.81 4.35
C PHE A 70 8.55 -5.31 4.09
N LYS A 71 7.35 -5.91 4.03
CA LYS A 71 7.12 -7.24 3.46
C LYS A 71 6.35 -7.10 2.16
N VAL A 72 6.68 -7.92 1.18
CA VAL A 72 6.03 -7.89 -0.14
C VAL A 72 5.50 -9.27 -0.47
N GLY A 73 4.25 -9.34 -0.90
CA GLY A 73 3.62 -10.51 -1.50
C GLY A 73 3.07 -10.17 -2.88
N ILE A 74 3.17 -11.10 -3.84
CA ILE A 74 2.65 -10.92 -5.20
C ILE A 74 1.80 -12.13 -5.54
N ASN A 75 0.56 -11.89 -5.94
CA ASN A 75 -0.32 -12.88 -6.56
C ASN A 75 -0.57 -12.51 -8.02
N TYR A 76 -0.12 -13.33 -8.96
CA TYR A 76 -0.24 -13.02 -10.40
C TYR A 76 -1.66 -13.18 -10.95
N GLN A 77 -2.59 -13.77 -10.19
CA GLN A 77 -3.99 -13.82 -10.60
C GLN A 77 -4.61 -12.40 -10.56
N PRO A 78 -5.33 -11.96 -11.60
CA PRO A 78 -6.05 -10.69 -11.56
C PRO A 78 -7.04 -10.58 -10.40
N THR A 79 -7.44 -9.35 -10.07
CA THR A 79 -8.56 -9.09 -9.17
C THR A 79 -9.87 -9.49 -9.83
N SER A 80 -10.70 -10.25 -9.12
CA SER A 80 -12.07 -10.53 -9.55
C SER A 80 -12.97 -9.34 -9.23
N VAL A 81 -13.91 -9.04 -10.13
CA VAL A 81 -14.99 -8.07 -9.90
C VAL A 81 -16.31 -8.82 -9.79
N VAL A 82 -17.22 -8.32 -8.97
CA VAL A 82 -18.57 -8.88 -8.85
C VAL A 82 -19.41 -8.36 -10.03
N PRO A 83 -20.11 -9.22 -10.79
CA PRO A 83 -21.02 -8.77 -11.84
C PRO A 83 -22.06 -7.78 -11.28
N GLY A 84 -22.18 -6.60 -11.88
CA GLY A 84 -23.07 -5.53 -11.42
C GLY A 84 -22.57 -4.72 -10.22
N GLY A 85 -21.32 -4.95 -9.77
CA GLY A 85 -20.69 -4.14 -8.73
C GLY A 85 -20.08 -2.83 -9.26
N ASP A 86 -19.74 -1.94 -8.34
CA ASP A 86 -19.24 -0.59 -8.66
C ASP A 86 -17.76 -0.52 -9.01
N MET A 87 -17.03 -1.64 -8.88
CA MET A 87 -15.60 -1.70 -9.15
C MET A 87 -15.32 -2.12 -10.59
N ALA A 88 -14.57 -1.28 -11.31
CA ALA A 88 -14.06 -1.62 -12.63
C ALA A 88 -12.96 -2.70 -12.53
N PRO A 89 -12.85 -3.60 -13.54
CA PRO A 89 -11.74 -4.53 -13.60
C PRO A 89 -10.42 -3.77 -13.81
N VAL A 90 -9.43 -4.06 -12.96
CA VAL A 90 -8.10 -3.46 -13.02
C VAL A 90 -7.06 -4.53 -13.36
N PRO A 91 -6.02 -4.20 -14.15
CA PRO A 91 -4.96 -5.15 -14.49
C PRO A 91 -4.08 -5.49 -13.28
N ARG A 92 -4.04 -4.60 -12.28
CA ARG A 92 -3.24 -4.74 -11.07
C ARG A 92 -3.86 -3.96 -9.91
N ALA A 93 -3.63 -4.44 -8.70
CA ALA A 93 -4.02 -3.79 -7.46
C ALA A 93 -2.99 -4.04 -6.36
N VAL A 94 -3.04 -3.26 -5.29
CA VAL A 94 -2.22 -3.46 -4.11
C VAL A 94 -3.04 -3.18 -2.86
N CYS A 95 -2.87 -4.02 -1.84
CA CYS A 95 -3.36 -3.79 -0.50
C CYS A 95 -2.17 -3.59 0.43
N MET A 96 -2.24 -2.61 1.33
CA MET A 96 -1.24 -2.43 2.38
C MET A 96 -1.83 -2.79 3.74
N LEU A 97 -1.19 -3.72 4.44
CA LEU A 97 -1.42 -3.95 5.85
C LEU A 97 -0.27 -3.29 6.61
N SER A 98 -0.57 -2.31 7.45
CA SER A 98 0.47 -1.57 8.18
C SER A 98 0.14 -1.47 9.65
N ASN A 99 1.17 -1.60 10.47
CA ASN A 99 1.12 -1.34 11.90
C ASN A 99 1.80 0.01 12.15
N THR A 100 1.04 1.00 12.62
CA THR A 100 1.52 2.37 12.86
C THR A 100 1.08 2.85 14.23
N THR A 101 1.95 3.59 14.94
CA THR A 101 1.58 4.22 16.21
C THR A 101 0.52 5.32 16.04
N ALA A 102 0.30 5.80 14.82
CA ALA A 102 -0.74 6.79 14.52
C ALA A 102 -2.17 6.27 14.79
N ILE A 103 -2.34 4.94 14.87
CA ILE A 103 -3.65 4.33 15.14
C ILE A 103 -4.09 4.45 16.60
N ALA A 104 -3.20 4.83 17.52
CA ALA A 104 -3.53 5.02 18.93
C ALA A 104 -4.65 6.06 19.15
N GLY A 105 -4.88 6.97 18.19
CA GLY A 105 -5.99 7.91 18.19
C GLY A 105 -7.32 7.40 17.64
N ASN A 106 -7.33 6.27 16.92
CA ASN A 106 -8.52 5.69 16.28
C ASN A 106 -8.41 4.15 16.24
N MET A 107 -9.00 3.47 17.23
CA MET A 107 -9.18 2.01 17.17
C MET A 107 -10.03 1.66 15.95
N ILE A 108 -9.42 1.07 14.92
CA ILE A 108 -9.95 -0.05 14.11
C ILE A 108 -8.75 -0.65 13.35
N VAL A 109 -8.44 -1.90 13.66
CA VAL A 109 -7.48 -2.74 12.94
C VAL A 109 -8.23 -3.35 11.75
N ILE A 110 -7.61 -3.34 10.57
CA ILE A 110 -7.99 -4.23 9.46
C ILE A 110 -6.73 -4.96 9.02
#